data_AF-A0A2V5NG95-F1
#
_entry.id   AF-A0A2V5NG95-F1
#
_cell.length_a   1.000
_cell.length_b   1.000
_cell.length_c   1.000
_cell.angle_alpha   90.00
_cell.angle_beta   90.00
_cell.angle_gamma   90.00
#
_symmetry.space_group_name_H-M   'P 1'
#
loop_
_entity.id
_entity.type
_entity.pdbx_description
1 polymer ?
#
loop_
_entity_poly.entity_id
_entity_poly.type
_entity_poly.pdbx_seq_one_letter_code
_entity_poly.pdbx_strand_id
1 'polypeptide(L)'
;MRGIVVIIGLMAALFLGGCGGADRRHPVNPAATTAVPRFIELLSETSAGTIHFPRGLYSLESEDHHGYYYRAPGKLYQRSFSGRLPHDGGIFVSKRNQSKLRGYVVMPGGVTHVGNLSGANYQFRY
;
A
#
# COMPACT_ATOMS: atom_id res chain seq x y z
N MET A 1 22.07 41.33 13.90
CA MET A 1 20.65 40.92 13.85
C MET A 1 20.20 40.40 12.49
N ARG A 2 20.61 41.00 11.35
CA ARG A 2 20.22 40.53 9.99
C ARG A 2 20.66 39.10 9.62
N GLY A 3 21.86 38.68 10.04
CA GLY A 3 22.39 37.33 9.72
C GLY A 3 21.67 36.17 10.42
N ILE A 4 21.14 36.40 11.62
CA ILE A 4 20.40 35.38 12.39
C ILE A 4 19.06 35.06 11.72
N VAL A 5 18.40 36.08 11.15
CA VAL A 5 17.12 35.91 10.44
C VAL A 5 17.29 35.06 9.17
N VAL A 6 18.41 35.20 8.46
CA VAL A 6 18.70 34.41 7.24
C VAL A 6 18.97 32.94 7.58
N ILE A 7 19.70 32.67 8.67
CA ILE A 7 19.99 31.29 9.10
C ILE A 7 18.73 30.58 9.58
N ILE A 8 17.85 31.27 10.31
CA ILE A 8 16.55 30.73 10.75
C ILE A 8 15.65 30.46 9.53
N GLY A 9 15.62 31.36 8.55
CA GLY A 9 14.87 31.15 7.30
C GLY A 9 15.36 29.96 6.49
N LEU A 10 16.69 29.75 6.42
CA LEU A 10 17.30 28.63 5.70
C LEU A 10 17.06 27.28 6.40
N MET A 11 17.13 27.26 7.74
CA MET A 11 16.77 26.07 8.55
C MET A 11 15.29 25.72 8.40
N ALA A 12 14.39 26.70 8.42
CA ALA A 12 12.96 26.47 8.22
C ALA A 12 12.66 25.87 6.83
N ALA A 13 13.36 26.31 5.78
CA ALA A 13 13.20 25.76 4.43
C ALA A 13 13.71 24.31 4.31
N LEU A 14 14.80 23.97 5.00
CA LEU A 14 15.35 22.60 5.01
C LEU A 14 14.47 21.61 5.80
N PHE A 15 13.79 22.07 6.86
CA PHE A 15 12.83 21.24 7.61
C PHE A 15 11.53 20.95 6.83
N LEU A 16 11.14 21.83 5.90
CA LEU A 16 9.95 21.62 5.06
C LEU A 16 10.19 20.68 3.86
N GLY A 17 11.46 20.38 3.54
CA GLY A 17 11.85 19.44 2.48
C GLY A 17 11.93 17.97 2.94
N GLY A 18 11.33 17.63 4.08
CA GLY A 18 11.41 16.30 4.67
C GLY A 18 10.78 15.19 3.81
N CYS A 19 11.64 14.49 3.07
CA CYS A 19 11.59 13.07 2.66
C CYS A 19 10.22 12.36 2.61
N GLY A 20 9.31 12.85 1.79
CA GLY A 20 8.28 11.98 1.19
C GLY A 20 8.93 11.25 0.01
N GLY A 21 9.28 9.97 0.17
CA GLY A 21 9.77 9.16 -0.95
C GLY A 21 8.74 9.21 -2.08
N ALA A 22 9.15 9.68 -3.27
CA ALA A 22 8.23 9.83 -4.40
C ALA A 22 7.54 8.49 -4.67
N ASP A 23 6.21 8.48 -4.63
CA ASP A 23 5.41 7.31 -4.95
C ASP A 23 5.65 6.95 -6.42
N ARG A 24 6.30 5.80 -6.67
CA ARG A 24 6.66 5.35 -8.02
C ARG A 24 5.56 4.50 -8.66
N ARG A 25 4.38 4.44 -8.03
CA ARG A 25 3.24 3.70 -8.54
C ARG A 25 2.61 4.47 -9.68
N HIS A 26 2.33 3.75 -10.76
CA HIS A 26 1.61 4.27 -11.90
C HIS A 26 0.19 3.70 -11.87
N PRO A 27 -0.85 4.53 -12.02
CA PRO A 27 -2.21 4.03 -12.14
C PRO A 27 -2.30 3.11 -13.35
N VAL A 28 -2.90 1.94 -13.18
CA VAL A 28 -3.12 1.00 -14.28
C VAL A 28 -4.51 1.24 -14.83
N ASN A 29 -4.65 1.26 -16.16
CA ASN A 29 -5.96 1.13 -16.79
C ASN A 29 -6.31 -0.37 -16.88
N PRO A 30 -7.24 -0.89 -16.05
CA PRO A 30 -7.54 -2.32 -16.02
C PRO A 30 -8.18 -2.79 -17.34
N ALA A 31 -8.79 -1.89 -18.11
CA ALA A 31 -9.39 -2.22 -19.41
C ALA A 31 -8.35 -2.37 -20.53
N ALA A 32 -7.17 -1.79 -20.38
CA ALA A 32 -6.10 -1.86 -21.37
C ALA A 32 -5.20 -3.10 -21.22
N THR A 33 -5.35 -3.86 -20.13
CA THR A 33 -4.39 -4.92 -19.76
C THR A 33 -5.09 -6.26 -19.60
N THR A 34 -5.08 -7.09 -20.65
CA THR A 34 -5.67 -8.44 -20.63
C THR A 34 -4.77 -9.50 -19.97
N ALA A 35 -3.46 -9.24 -19.86
CA ALA A 35 -2.49 -10.18 -19.35
C ALA A 35 -2.34 -10.18 -17.81
N VAL A 36 -2.96 -9.21 -17.12
CA VAL A 36 -2.85 -9.06 -15.65
C VAL A 36 -4.23 -9.30 -15.04
N PRO A 37 -4.36 -10.17 -14.02
CA PRO A 37 -5.62 -10.35 -13.32
C PRO A 37 -6.17 -9.02 -12.82
N ARG A 38 -7.42 -8.69 -13.16
CA ARG A 38 -8.06 -7.45 -12.72
C ARG A 38 -8.41 -7.47 -11.24
N PHE A 39 -8.61 -8.67 -10.68
CA PHE A 39 -8.90 -8.82 -9.26
C PHE A 39 -8.13 -9.95 -8.60
N ILE A 40 -7.96 -9.82 -7.29
CA ILE A 40 -7.57 -10.90 -6.39
C ILE A 40 -8.71 -11.07 -5.41
N GLU A 41 -9.25 -12.27 -5.32
CA GLU A 41 -10.25 -12.60 -4.31
C GLU A 41 -9.55 -13.27 -3.12
N LEU A 42 -9.63 -12.63 -1.95
CA LEU A 42 -9.34 -13.31 -0.69
C LEU A 42 -10.56 -14.10 -0.28
N LEU A 43 -10.43 -15.43 -0.22
CA LEU A 43 -11.51 -16.35 0.12
C LEU A 43 -11.81 -16.38 1.62
N SER A 44 -10.82 -16.02 2.43
CA SER A 44 -10.94 -15.90 3.88
C SER A 44 -10.31 -14.61 4.35
N GLU A 45 -10.75 -14.11 5.51
CA GLU A 45 -10.02 -13.05 6.20
C GLU A 45 -8.60 -13.53 6.52
N THR A 46 -7.65 -12.59 6.47
CA THR A 46 -6.25 -12.88 6.81
C THR A 46 -5.66 -11.70 7.57
N SER A 47 -4.48 -11.88 8.14
CA SER A 47 -3.83 -10.84 8.94
C SER A 47 -2.33 -10.87 8.74
N ALA A 48 -1.73 -9.68 8.68
CA ALA A 48 -0.29 -9.51 8.71
C ALA A 48 0.04 -8.66 9.95
N GLY A 49 0.62 -9.31 10.97
CA GLY A 49 0.84 -8.68 12.26
C GLY A 49 -0.48 -8.23 12.89
N THR A 50 -0.59 -6.94 13.20
CA THR A 50 -1.80 -6.32 13.78
C THR A 50 -2.80 -5.83 12.73
N ILE A 51 -2.49 -5.95 11.43
CA ILE A 51 -3.35 -5.47 10.34
C ILE A 51 -4.24 -6.61 9.85
N HIS A 52 -5.55 -6.38 9.90
CA HIS A 52 -6.57 -7.29 9.41
C HIS A 52 -6.99 -6.93 7.98
N PHE A 53 -6.96 -7.94 7.12
CA PHE A 53 -7.35 -7.86 5.72
C PHE A 53 -8.72 -8.52 5.53
N PRO A 54 -9.75 -7.76 5.09
CA PRO A 54 -11.07 -8.32 4.87
C PRO A 54 -11.05 -9.29 3.69
N ARG A 55 -11.90 -10.32 3.75
CA ARG A 55 -12.20 -11.16 2.60
C ARG A 55 -12.87 -10.35 1.48
N GLY A 56 -12.82 -10.85 0.25
CA GLY A 56 -13.50 -10.28 -0.91
C GLY A 56 -12.57 -9.91 -2.05
N LEU A 57 -13.10 -9.14 -3.00
CA LEU A 57 -12.42 -8.78 -4.25
C LEU A 57 -11.57 -7.53 -4.08
N TYR A 58 -10.26 -7.69 -4.28
CA TYR A 58 -9.29 -6.62 -4.33
C TYR A 58 -9.09 -6.23 -5.79
N SER A 59 -9.21 -4.95 -6.12
CA SER A 59 -9.16 -4.46 -7.50
C SER A 59 -7.78 -3.92 -7.87
N LEU A 60 -7.30 -4.27 -9.07
CA LEU A 60 -6.06 -3.73 -9.61
C LEU A 60 -6.16 -2.20 -9.71
N GLU A 61 -5.27 -1.50 -9.02
CA GLU A 61 -5.27 -0.04 -8.94
C GLU A 61 -4.04 0.57 -9.61
N SER A 62 -2.87 0.04 -9.29
CA SER A 62 -1.60 0.61 -9.72
C SER A 62 -0.52 -0.45 -9.85
N GLU A 63 0.59 -0.09 -10.49
CA GLU A 63 1.75 -0.94 -10.62
C GLU A 63 3.05 -0.16 -10.43
N ASP A 64 4.12 -0.89 -10.10
CA ASP A 64 5.47 -0.38 -10.16
C ASP A 64 6.39 -1.35 -10.90
N HIS A 65 7.70 -1.11 -10.84
CA HIS A 65 8.70 -1.98 -11.46
C HIS A 65 8.78 -3.38 -10.80
N HIS A 66 8.23 -3.55 -9.60
CA HIS A 66 8.33 -4.78 -8.81
C HIS A 66 7.05 -5.61 -8.81
N GLY A 67 5.89 -4.99 -9.01
CA GLY A 67 4.62 -5.65 -8.80
C GLY A 67 3.39 -4.85 -9.15
N TYR A 68 2.25 -5.43 -8.78
CA TYR A 68 0.91 -4.90 -8.95
C TYR A 68 0.29 -4.66 -7.57
N TYR A 69 -0.44 -3.57 -7.44
CA TYR A 69 -1.13 -3.18 -6.22
C TYR A 69 -2.63 -3.32 -6.42
N TYR A 70 -3.23 -4.16 -5.57
CA TYR A 70 -4.65 -4.44 -5.54
C TYR A 70 -5.25 -3.80 -4.30
N ARG A 71 -6.19 -2.87 -4.50
CA ARG A 71 -6.88 -2.15 -3.43
C ARG A 71 -7.89 -3.05 -2.75
N ALA A 72 -7.97 -2.98 -1.42
CA ALA A 72 -8.95 -3.72 -0.64
C ALA A 72 -10.40 -3.30 -0.93
N PRO A 73 -11.38 -4.21 -0.80
CA PRO A 73 -12.80 -3.89 -0.95
C PRO A 73 -13.34 -2.95 0.14
N GLY A 74 -12.63 -2.84 1.26
CA GLY A 74 -12.96 -1.96 2.38
C GLY A 74 -11.71 -1.57 3.16
N LYS A 75 -11.89 -0.83 4.26
CA LYS A 75 -10.77 -0.42 5.12
C LYS A 75 -10.09 -1.63 5.75
N LEU A 76 -8.76 -1.59 5.81
CA LEU A 76 -7.94 -2.49 6.61
C LEU A 76 -7.97 -2.01 8.05
N TYR A 77 -8.03 -2.92 9.02
CA TYR A 77 -8.10 -2.53 10.43
C TYR A 77 -6.83 -2.93 11.17
N GLN A 78 -6.12 -1.94 11.71
CA GLN A 78 -5.04 -2.17 12.63
C GLN A 78 -5.58 -2.34 14.06
N ARG A 79 -5.20 -3.44 14.71
CA ARG A 79 -5.41 -3.63 16.16
C ARG A 79 -4.38 -2.78 16.92
N SER A 80 -4.87 -1.82 17.70
CA SER A 80 -4.12 -0.93 18.58
C SER A 80 -4.58 -1.11 20.03
N PHE A 81 -3.79 -0.65 21.00
CA PHE A 81 -4.21 -0.55 22.40
C PHE A 81 -5.46 0.33 22.57
N SER A 82 -5.61 1.37 21.75
CA SER A 82 -6.73 2.31 21.76
C SER A 82 -7.95 1.85 20.94
N GLY A 83 -7.95 0.63 20.40
CA GLY A 83 -9.03 0.08 19.59
C GLY A 83 -8.63 -0.27 18.15
N ARG A 84 -9.57 -0.14 17.21
CA ARG A 84 -9.36 -0.46 15.79
C ARG A 84 -9.13 0.81 14.98
N LEU A 85 -7.97 0.92 14.34
CA LEU A 85 -7.64 2.05 13.47
C LEU A 85 -7.86 1.66 12.00
N PRO A 86 -8.71 2.37 11.25
CA PRO A 86 -8.94 2.10 9.84
C PRO A 86 -7.80 2.66 8.98
N HIS A 87 -7.36 1.89 7.99
CA HIS A 87 -6.37 2.27 7.00
C HIS A 87 -6.84 1.93 5.59
N ASP A 88 -6.45 2.75 4.63
CA ASP A 88 -6.47 2.35 3.22
C ASP A 88 -5.29 1.43 2.92
N GLY A 89 -5.46 0.54 1.95
CA GLY A 89 -4.40 -0.36 1.56
C GLY A 89 -4.90 -1.54 0.75
N GLY A 90 -4.09 -2.59 0.72
CA GLY A 90 -4.46 -3.80 0.03
C GLY A 90 -3.30 -4.78 -0.12
N ILE A 91 -3.28 -5.47 -1.25
CA ILE A 91 -2.33 -6.55 -1.54
C ILE A 91 -1.40 -6.12 -2.65
N PHE A 92 -0.11 -6.27 -2.42
CA PHE A 92 0.92 -6.22 -3.44
C PHE A 92 1.22 -7.64 -3.93
N VAL A 93 1.30 -7.81 -5.25
CA VAL A 93 1.73 -9.05 -5.91
C VAL A 93 2.99 -8.79 -6.71
N SER A 94 4.01 -9.62 -6.48
CA SER A 94 5.28 -9.53 -7.19
C SER A 94 5.15 -9.95 -8.67
N LYS A 95 5.64 -9.11 -9.59
CA LYS A 95 5.76 -9.43 -11.03
C LYS A 95 6.66 -10.63 -11.28
N ARG A 96 7.69 -10.82 -10.45
CA ARG A 96 8.65 -11.94 -10.57
C ARG A 96 8.11 -13.27 -10.08
N ASN A 97 7.16 -13.24 -9.14
CA ASN A 97 6.59 -14.44 -8.55
C ASN A 97 5.19 -14.11 -8.01
N GLN A 98 4.17 -14.55 -8.74
CA GLN A 98 2.77 -14.27 -8.42
C GLN A 98 2.29 -14.98 -7.14
N SER A 99 3.01 -15.99 -6.63
CA SER A 99 2.69 -16.58 -5.33
C SER A 99 3.10 -15.72 -4.14
N LYS A 100 3.92 -14.68 -4.38
CA LYS A 100 4.44 -13.79 -3.35
C LYS A 100 3.53 -12.59 -3.14
N LEU A 101 2.61 -12.73 -2.19
CA LEU A 101 1.69 -11.67 -1.77
C LEU A 101 2.23 -10.94 -0.55
N ARG A 102 2.05 -9.63 -0.53
CA ARG A 102 2.41 -8.77 0.59
C ARG A 102 1.28 -7.82 0.92
N GLY A 103 1.00 -7.64 2.22
CA GLY A 103 0.09 -6.60 2.67
C GLY A 103 0.76 -5.24 2.62
N TYR A 104 0.01 -4.22 2.23
CA TYR A 104 0.41 -2.83 2.39
C TYR A 104 -0.72 -1.98 2.95
N VAL A 105 -0.35 -0.91 3.64
CA VAL A 105 -1.26 0.14 4.09
C VAL A 105 -0.76 1.49 3.62
N VAL A 106 -1.66 2.44 3.44
CA VAL A 106 -1.35 3.83 3.11
C VAL A 106 -1.40 4.64 4.40
N MET A 107 -0.27 5.21 4.79
CA MET A 107 -0.10 6.06 5.97
C MET A 107 0.24 7.50 5.54
N PRO A 108 0.24 8.49 6.47
CA PRO A 108 0.68 9.86 6.18
C PRO A 108 2.13 10.02 5.65
N GLY A 109 2.91 8.94 5.55
CA GLY A 109 4.24 8.90 4.91
C GLY A 109 4.30 8.10 3.60
N GLY A 110 3.15 7.64 3.07
CA GLY A 110 3.05 6.85 1.85
C GLY A 110 2.69 5.38 2.09
N VAL A 111 3.06 4.52 1.13
CA VAL A 111 2.77 3.08 1.18
C VAL A 111 3.76 2.38 2.09
N THR A 112 3.23 1.72 3.12
CA THR A 112 4.01 0.93 4.06
C THR A 112 3.70 -0.55 3.88
N HIS A 113 4.75 -1.36 3.72
CA HIS A 113 4.64 -2.81 3.74
C HIS A 113 4.36 -3.31 5.18
N VAL A 114 3.32 -4.12 5.36
CA VAL A 114 2.90 -4.59 6.69
C VAL A 114 3.10 -6.08 6.93
N GLY A 115 3.39 -6.86 5.90
CA GLY A 115 3.82 -8.24 6.08
C GLY A 115 3.53 -9.16 4.91
N ASN A 116 3.90 -10.43 5.08
CA ASN A 116 3.77 -11.47 4.07
C ASN A 116 2.37 -12.09 4.11
N LEU A 117 1.69 -12.12 2.96
CA LEU A 117 0.37 -12.72 2.77
C LEU A 117 0.41 -13.91 1.79
N SER A 118 1.59 -14.42 1.45
CA SER A 118 1.76 -15.50 0.45
C SER A 118 1.08 -16.82 0.86
N GLY A 119 0.80 -17.02 2.14
CA GLY A 119 0.06 -18.17 2.66
C GLY A 119 -1.45 -17.95 2.78
N ALA A 120 -1.99 -16.79 2.34
CA ALA A 120 -3.41 -16.53 2.38
C ALA A 120 -4.16 -17.46 1.40
N ASN A 121 -5.45 -17.71 1.68
CA ASN A 121 -6.32 -18.40 0.74
C ASN A 121 -6.89 -17.39 -0.27
N TYR A 122 -6.37 -17.41 -1.50
CA TYR A 122 -6.72 -16.43 -2.53
C TYR A 122 -6.79 -17.04 -3.93
N GLN A 123 -7.44 -16.31 -4.84
CA GLN A 123 -7.48 -16.64 -6.26
C GLN A 123 -7.43 -15.39 -7.13
N PHE A 124 -6.79 -15.50 -8.29
CA PHE A 124 -6.79 -14.46 -9.32
C PHE A 124 -8.08 -14.52 -10.14
N ARG A 125 -8.65 -13.35 -10.46
CA ARG A 125 -9.82 -13.21 -11.33
C ARG A 125 -9.48 -12.24 -12.46
N TYR A 126 -9.83 -12.63 -13.69
CA TYR A 126 -9.54 -11.88 -14.92
C TYR A 126 -10.74 -11.12 -15.42
#